data_AF-A0A2V8LK12-F1
#
_entry.id   AF-A0A2V8LK12-F1
#
_cell.length_a   1.000
_cell.length_b   1.000
_cell.length_c   1.000
_cell.angle_alpha   90.00
_cell.angle_beta   90.00
_cell.angle_gamma   90.00
#
_symmetry.space_group_name_H-M   'P 1'
#
loop_
_entity.id
_entity.type
_entity.pdbx_description
1 polymer ?
#
loop_
_entity_poly.entity_id
_entity_poly.type
_entity_poly.pdbx_seq_one_letter_code
_entity_poly.pdbx_strand_id
1 'polypeptide(L)'
;MAPRNRNLILGSGLVLVVCLAAIVYVVPRSDVLTESLPGRISDRDFWTLVSDFSENGGFFRSDNFVSNETTFQYVIPDLKERTKPGGVYLGVGPDQNFTYIAAIRPKVAFTVDIRKQNMLEHLMYKALFELSEDRAQFLSRLFSRRVPAGAGDKSTAELLGAFNAAESDPALQTQNLKAIVERLRDYHGFSLTA
;
A
#
# COMPACT_ATOMS: atom_id res chain seq x y z
N MET A 1 20.56 -51.01 -53.91
CA MET A 1 20.67 -50.97 -52.44
C MET A 1 21.78 -49.98 -52.11
N ALA A 2 21.45 -48.71 -51.85
CA ALA A 2 22.43 -47.64 -51.64
C ALA A 2 22.69 -47.41 -50.13
N PRO A 3 23.93 -47.14 -49.70
CA PRO A 3 24.27 -47.04 -48.28
C PRO A 3 23.72 -45.73 -47.69
N ARG A 4 23.02 -45.85 -46.56
CA ARG A 4 22.45 -44.73 -45.80
C ARG A 4 23.55 -44.13 -44.92
N ASN A 5 24.06 -42.96 -45.32
CA ASN A 5 25.13 -42.22 -44.64
C ASN A 5 24.71 -41.76 -43.24
N ARG A 6 25.00 -42.58 -42.21
CA ARG A 6 24.79 -42.27 -40.78
C ARG A 6 25.58 -41.04 -40.30
N ASN A 7 26.64 -40.66 -40.99
CA ASN A 7 27.54 -39.58 -40.57
C ASN A 7 26.96 -38.17 -40.79
N LEU A 8 26.00 -38.00 -41.72
CA LEU A 8 25.35 -36.70 -41.92
C LEU A 8 24.39 -36.33 -40.79
N ILE A 9 23.69 -37.31 -40.20
CA ILE A 9 22.65 -37.06 -39.19
C ILE A 9 23.28 -36.60 -37.85
N LEU A 10 24.45 -37.13 -37.50
CA LEU A 10 25.18 -36.73 -36.29
C LEU A 10 25.76 -35.31 -36.38
N GLY A 11 26.25 -34.90 -37.56
CA GLY A 11 26.78 -33.54 -37.77
C GLY A 11 25.72 -32.45 -37.66
N SER A 12 24.53 -32.70 -38.21
CA SER A 12 23.40 -31.76 -38.14
C SER A 12 22.82 -31.62 -36.73
N GLY A 13 22.83 -32.68 -35.91
CA GLY A 13 22.37 -32.61 -34.51
C GLY A 13 23.29 -31.76 -33.64
N LEU A 14 24.61 -31.86 -33.84
CA LEU A 14 25.59 -31.09 -33.08
C LEU A 14 25.54 -29.59 -33.44
N VAL A 15 25.38 -29.26 -34.72
CA VAL A 15 25.22 -27.87 -35.18
C VAL A 15 23.95 -27.24 -34.61
N LEU A 16 22.83 -27.98 -34.59
CA LEU A 16 21.58 -27.47 -34.01
C LEU A 16 21.70 -27.19 -32.50
N VAL A 17 22.38 -28.07 -31.75
CA VAL A 17 22.63 -27.88 -30.30
C VAL A 17 23.55 -26.70 -30.04
N VAL A 18 24.61 -26.52 -30.85
CA VAL A 18 25.53 -25.37 -30.72
C VAL A 18 24.82 -24.06 -31.10
N CYS A 19 23.98 -24.05 -32.13
CA CYS A 19 23.18 -22.89 -32.50
C CYS A 19 22.13 -22.55 -31.43
N LEU A 20 21.46 -23.54 -30.82
CA LEU A 20 20.53 -23.33 -29.70
C LEU A 20 21.26 -22.82 -28.45
N ALA A 21 22.44 -23.36 -28.12
CA ALA A 21 23.25 -22.89 -27.01
C ALA A 21 23.78 -21.45 -27.23
N ALA A 22 24.14 -21.10 -28.47
CA ALA A 22 24.57 -19.76 -28.84
C ALA A 22 23.40 -18.75 -28.77
N ILE A 23 22.18 -19.15 -29.15
CA ILE A 23 20.99 -18.31 -28.97
C ILE A 23 20.71 -18.05 -27.48
N VAL A 24 20.86 -19.05 -26.61
CA VAL A 24 20.73 -18.85 -25.15
C VAL A 24 21.79 -17.90 -24.57
N TYR A 25 22.96 -17.80 -25.20
CA TYR A 25 24.06 -16.93 -24.76
C TYR A 25 24.01 -15.51 -25.36
N VAL A 26 23.38 -15.34 -26.53
CA VAL A 26 23.34 -14.09 -27.29
C VAL A 26 22.00 -13.37 -27.18
N VAL A 27 20.93 -14.03 -26.71
CA VAL A 27 19.75 -13.30 -26.24
C VAL A 27 20.26 -12.36 -25.14
N PRO A 28 20.17 -11.03 -25.33
CA PRO A 28 20.48 -10.12 -24.25
C PRO A 28 19.55 -10.55 -23.12
N ARG A 29 20.13 -11.07 -22.04
CA ARG A 29 19.44 -10.99 -20.77
C ARG A 29 19.17 -9.51 -20.66
N SER A 30 17.91 -9.13 -20.74
CA SER A 30 17.48 -7.90 -20.11
C SER A 30 17.88 -8.12 -18.65
N ASP A 31 19.11 -7.73 -18.32
CA ASP A 31 19.38 -7.16 -17.03
C ASP A 31 18.40 -6.00 -16.99
N VAL A 32 17.18 -6.31 -16.56
CA VAL A 32 16.35 -5.37 -15.86
C VAL A 32 17.31 -4.95 -14.77
N LEU A 33 18.03 -3.84 -15.00
CA LEU A 33 18.66 -3.07 -13.96
C LEU A 33 17.61 -3.12 -12.89
N THR A 34 17.94 -3.81 -11.79
CA THR A 34 16.99 -3.95 -10.70
C THR A 34 16.96 -2.57 -10.11
N GLU A 35 16.21 -1.68 -10.78
CA GLU A 35 16.04 -0.30 -10.41
C GLU A 35 15.36 -0.44 -9.07
N SER A 36 16.17 -0.26 -8.04
CA SER A 36 15.78 -0.60 -6.70
C SER A 36 14.56 0.25 -6.42
N LEU A 37 13.47 -0.37 -5.97
CA LEU A 37 12.24 0.36 -5.63
C LEU A 37 12.61 1.63 -4.84
N PRO A 38 12.06 2.78 -5.23
CA PRO A 38 12.44 4.05 -4.63
C PRO A 38 12.20 4.00 -3.13
N GLY A 39 13.12 4.58 -2.35
CA GLY A 39 12.97 4.65 -0.89
C GLY A 39 11.80 5.54 -0.46
N ARG A 40 11.38 6.46 -1.34
CA ARG A 40 10.24 7.37 -1.15
C ARG A 40 9.71 7.80 -2.50
N ILE A 41 8.39 7.93 -2.61
CA ILE A 41 7.72 8.57 -3.75
C ILE A 41 7.63 10.07 -3.45
N SER A 42 8.00 10.93 -4.41
CA SER A 42 7.89 12.38 -4.22
C SER A 42 6.43 12.81 -4.15
N ASP A 43 6.13 13.93 -3.50
CA ASP A 43 4.75 14.40 -3.36
C ASP A 43 4.10 14.68 -4.72
N ARG A 44 4.90 15.18 -5.68
CA ARG A 44 4.48 15.38 -7.08
C ARG A 44 4.12 14.06 -7.76
N ASP A 45 4.99 13.06 -7.66
CA ASP A 45 4.76 11.77 -8.32
C ASP A 45 3.59 11.04 -7.66
N PHE A 46 3.48 11.11 -6.34
CA PHE A 46 2.35 10.57 -5.60
C PHE A 46 1.03 11.20 -6.06
N TRP A 47 0.97 12.53 -6.14
CA TRP A 47 -0.24 13.22 -6.58
C TRP A 47 -0.57 12.94 -8.04
N THR A 48 0.45 12.79 -8.89
CA THR A 48 0.28 12.39 -10.29
C THR A 48 -0.33 11.00 -10.38
N LEU A 49 0.21 10.01 -9.64
CA LEU A 49 -0.35 8.66 -9.58
C LEU A 49 -1.80 8.65 -9.08
N VAL A 50 -2.09 9.38 -7.99
CA VAL A 50 -3.45 9.46 -7.45
C VAL A 50 -4.40 10.10 -8.47
N SER A 51 -3.98 11.16 -9.16
CA SER A 51 -4.83 11.89 -10.10
C SER A 51 -5.05 11.11 -11.39
N ASP A 52 -3.99 10.58 -11.99
CA ASP A 52 -4.03 9.92 -13.30
C ASP A 52 -4.71 8.54 -13.24
N PHE A 53 -4.61 7.84 -12.10
CA PHE A 53 -5.24 6.53 -11.92
C PHE A 53 -6.66 6.62 -11.33
N SER A 54 -7.12 7.81 -10.94
CA SER A 54 -8.45 7.98 -10.38
C SER A 54 -9.44 8.53 -11.40
N GLU A 55 -10.64 7.97 -11.38
CA GLU A 55 -11.78 8.51 -12.12
C GLU A 55 -12.55 9.55 -11.27
N ASN A 56 -13.61 10.10 -11.86
CA ASN A 56 -14.58 10.91 -11.13
C ASN A 56 -15.34 10.05 -10.11
N GLY A 57 -15.77 10.67 -9.01
CA GLY A 57 -16.54 9.98 -7.98
C GLY A 57 -17.90 9.53 -8.51
N GLY A 58 -18.36 8.37 -8.01
CA GLY A 58 -19.67 7.81 -8.31
C GLY A 58 -20.52 7.59 -7.06
N PHE A 59 -21.79 7.25 -7.29
CA PHE A 59 -22.71 6.86 -6.24
C PHE A 59 -22.60 5.37 -5.92
N PHE A 60 -22.52 5.04 -4.63
CA PHE A 60 -22.60 3.67 -4.13
C PHE A 60 -23.70 3.59 -3.07
N ARG A 61 -24.43 2.47 -3.04
CA ARG A 61 -25.56 2.29 -2.12
C ARG A 61 -25.15 2.12 -0.64
N SER A 62 -23.91 1.75 -0.38
CA SER A 62 -23.40 1.46 0.95
C SER A 62 -22.10 2.20 1.22
N ASP A 63 -21.97 2.65 2.46
CA ASP A 63 -20.76 3.26 3.00
C ASP A 63 -19.80 2.14 3.45
N ASN A 64 -18.78 1.86 2.63
CA ASN A 64 -17.79 0.80 2.87
C ASN A 64 -16.43 1.41 3.28
N PHE A 65 -16.43 2.25 4.32
CA PHE A 65 -15.24 2.94 4.84
C PHE A 65 -14.41 2.10 5.81
N VAL A 66 -14.99 1.03 6.38
CA VAL A 66 -14.29 0.16 7.31
C VAL A 66 -14.45 -1.29 6.91
N SER A 67 -13.39 -2.06 7.11
CA SER A 67 -13.44 -3.50 6.91
C SER A 67 -14.33 -4.18 7.95
N ASN A 68 -15.07 -5.20 7.52
CA ASN A 68 -15.83 -6.11 8.40
C ASN A 68 -15.08 -7.43 8.66
N GLU A 69 -13.81 -7.49 8.29
CA GLU A 69 -12.97 -8.67 8.35
C GLU A 69 -12.40 -8.87 9.76
N THR A 70 -13.16 -9.54 10.62
CA THR A 70 -12.75 -9.78 12.02
C THR A 70 -11.72 -10.90 12.17
N THR A 71 -11.56 -11.77 11.17
CA THR A 71 -10.74 -12.99 11.29
C THR A 71 -9.55 -13.07 10.35
N PHE A 72 -9.54 -12.39 9.19
CA PHE A 72 -8.54 -12.64 8.14
C PHE A 72 -7.09 -12.34 8.53
N GLN A 73 -6.83 -11.71 9.67
CA GLN A 73 -5.48 -11.54 10.20
C GLN A 73 -4.74 -12.87 10.50
N TYR A 74 -5.43 -14.01 10.55
CA TYR A 74 -4.79 -15.32 10.79
C TYR A 74 -3.72 -15.69 9.75
N VAL A 75 -3.76 -15.12 8.53
CA VAL A 75 -2.76 -15.40 7.48
C VAL A 75 -1.44 -14.68 7.68
N ILE A 76 -1.39 -13.69 8.58
CA ILE A 76 -0.22 -12.82 8.75
C ILE A 76 1.07 -13.60 9.12
N PRO A 77 1.06 -14.61 10.03
CA PRO A 77 2.25 -15.40 10.31
C PRO A 77 2.84 -16.06 9.06
N ASP A 78 2.00 -16.74 8.26
CA ASP A 78 2.40 -17.40 7.02
C ASP A 78 2.91 -16.39 5.98
N LEU A 79 2.26 -15.22 5.86
CA LEU A 79 2.72 -14.15 4.98
C LEU A 79 4.11 -13.66 5.39
N LYS A 80 4.39 -13.49 6.69
CA LYS A 80 5.70 -13.07 7.18
C LYS A 80 6.80 -14.09 6.92
N GLU A 81 6.47 -15.39 6.90
CA GLU A 81 7.42 -16.45 6.57
C GLU A 81 7.71 -16.50 5.06
N ARG A 82 6.68 -16.34 4.24
CA ARG A 82 6.77 -16.54 2.78
C ARG A 82 7.19 -15.29 2.00
N THR A 83 7.05 -14.10 2.59
CA THR A 83 7.37 -12.84 1.92
C THR A 83 8.63 -12.21 2.48
N LYS A 84 9.43 -11.61 1.61
CA LYS A 84 10.59 -10.81 2.03
C LYS A 84 10.17 -9.34 2.17
N PRO A 85 10.61 -8.64 3.23
CA PRO A 85 10.42 -7.20 3.33
C PRO A 85 10.99 -6.44 2.13
N GLY A 86 10.41 -5.28 1.86
CA GLY A 86 10.91 -4.34 0.86
C GLY A 86 10.45 -4.57 -0.57
N GLY A 87 9.43 -5.42 -0.79
CA GLY A 87 8.72 -5.54 -2.07
C GLY A 87 7.62 -4.49 -2.25
N VAL A 88 6.66 -4.78 -3.11
CA VAL A 88 5.45 -3.95 -3.33
C VAL A 88 4.24 -4.66 -2.71
N TYR A 89 3.39 -3.92 -2.03
CA TYR A 89 2.07 -4.38 -1.60
C TYR A 89 0.98 -3.86 -2.53
N LEU A 90 0.04 -4.72 -2.89
CA LEU A 90 -1.16 -4.36 -3.62
C LEU A 90 -2.37 -4.85 -2.83
N GLY A 91 -3.29 -3.94 -2.53
CA GLY A 91 -4.45 -4.20 -1.71
C GLY A 91 -5.71 -3.53 -2.27
N VAL A 92 -6.86 -3.94 -1.73
CA VAL A 92 -8.18 -3.41 -2.09
C VAL A 92 -8.94 -3.07 -0.81
N GLY A 93 -9.85 -2.11 -0.87
CA GLY A 93 -10.66 -1.74 0.27
C GLY A 93 -9.94 -0.78 1.21
N PRO A 94 -10.50 -0.54 2.39
CA PRO A 94 -10.08 0.58 3.23
C PRO A 94 -8.90 0.23 4.15
N ASP A 95 -9.12 0.27 5.46
CA ASP A 95 -8.12 0.36 6.50
C ASP A 95 -7.41 -0.96 6.85
N GLN A 96 -8.01 -2.12 6.53
CA GLN A 96 -7.43 -3.44 6.81
C GLN A 96 -6.07 -3.63 6.15
N ASN A 97 -5.83 -2.95 5.03
CA ASN A 97 -4.57 -2.94 4.31
C ASN A 97 -3.39 -2.51 5.21
N PHE A 98 -3.61 -1.56 6.14
CA PHE A 98 -2.55 -1.05 7.01
C PHE A 98 -1.98 -2.13 7.93
N THR A 99 -2.80 -3.07 8.40
CA THR A 99 -2.34 -4.19 9.23
C THR A 99 -1.38 -5.09 8.45
N TYR A 100 -1.71 -5.41 7.20
CA TYR A 100 -0.84 -6.21 6.33
C TYR A 100 0.45 -5.46 5.97
N ILE A 101 0.34 -4.19 5.59
CA ILE A 101 1.49 -3.33 5.27
C ILE A 101 2.46 -3.26 6.45
N ALA A 102 1.95 -3.04 7.67
CA ALA A 102 2.76 -3.00 8.89
C ALA A 102 3.46 -4.35 9.16
N ALA A 103 2.78 -5.47 8.89
CA ALA A 103 3.32 -6.80 9.13
C ALA A 103 4.40 -7.21 8.12
N ILE A 104 4.16 -7.00 6.82
CA ILE A 104 5.04 -7.49 5.73
C ILE A 104 6.13 -6.47 5.36
N ARG A 105 5.97 -5.20 5.73
CA ARG A 105 6.95 -4.11 5.53
C ARG A 105 7.40 -3.96 4.06
N PRO A 106 6.47 -3.66 3.14
CA PRO A 106 6.82 -3.37 1.75
C PRO A 106 7.56 -2.02 1.67
N LYS A 107 8.28 -1.79 0.56
CA LYS A 107 8.86 -0.47 0.24
C LYS A 107 7.82 0.49 -0.32
N VAL A 108 6.85 -0.05 -1.07
CA VAL A 108 5.77 0.72 -1.70
C VAL A 108 4.46 -0.05 -1.54
N ALA A 109 3.37 0.64 -1.27
CA ALA A 109 2.04 0.05 -1.17
C ALA A 109 1.06 0.80 -2.08
N PHE A 110 0.28 0.06 -2.85
CA PHE A 110 -0.85 0.56 -3.62
C PHE A 110 -2.12 -0.05 -3.05
N THR A 111 -3.02 0.80 -2.56
CA THR A 111 -4.38 0.37 -2.21
C THR A 111 -5.32 0.96 -3.23
N VAL A 112 -5.99 0.08 -3.98
CA VAL A 112 -6.86 0.46 -5.09
C VAL A 112 -8.30 0.19 -4.71
N ASP A 113 -9.18 1.15 -4.93
CA ASP A 113 -10.61 0.98 -4.75
C ASP A 113 -11.38 1.69 -5.86
N ILE A 114 -12.57 1.17 -6.15
CA ILE A 114 -13.50 1.79 -7.10
C ILE A 114 -14.17 3.05 -6.53
N ARG A 115 -14.15 3.21 -5.19
CA ARG A 115 -14.73 4.35 -4.48
C ARG A 115 -13.70 5.45 -4.31
N LYS A 116 -13.93 6.60 -4.97
CA LYS A 116 -13.15 7.82 -4.72
C LYS A 116 -13.17 8.24 -3.25
N GLN A 117 -14.26 7.94 -2.53
CA GLN A 117 -14.41 8.23 -1.12
C GLN A 117 -13.42 7.42 -0.26
N ASN A 118 -13.08 6.18 -0.64
CA ASN A 118 -12.07 5.39 0.06
C ASN A 118 -10.65 5.95 -0.19
N MET A 119 -10.36 6.41 -1.42
CA MET A 119 -9.11 7.12 -1.70
C MET A 119 -8.96 8.40 -0.84
N LEU A 120 -10.04 9.18 -0.71
CA LEU A 120 -10.05 10.37 0.15
C LEU A 120 -9.86 10.00 1.64
N GLU A 121 -10.47 8.91 2.10
CA GLU A 121 -10.25 8.38 3.45
C GLU A 121 -8.79 7.97 3.68
N HIS A 122 -8.13 7.33 2.71
CA HIS A 122 -6.69 7.02 2.83
C HIS A 122 -5.81 8.26 2.83
N LEU A 123 -6.17 9.33 2.11
CA LEU A 123 -5.48 10.63 2.23
C LEU A 123 -5.67 11.22 3.63
N MET A 124 -6.87 11.11 4.21
CA MET A 124 -7.12 11.51 5.59
C MET A 124 -6.25 10.70 6.56
N TYR A 125 -6.21 9.38 6.46
CA TYR A 125 -5.35 8.53 7.29
C TYR A 125 -3.87 8.88 7.13
N LYS A 126 -3.39 9.11 5.91
CA LYS A 126 -2.01 9.56 5.65
C LYS A 126 -1.67 10.81 6.45
N ALA A 127 -2.50 11.84 6.37
CA ALA A 127 -2.29 13.07 7.14
C ALA A 127 -2.33 12.82 8.65
N LEU A 128 -3.27 11.99 9.12
CA LEU A 128 -3.40 11.64 10.53
C LEU A 128 -2.19 10.86 11.06
N PHE A 129 -1.61 9.95 10.28
CA PHE A 129 -0.39 9.24 10.64
C PHE A 129 0.80 10.19 10.75
N GLU A 130 0.92 11.17 9.86
CA GLU A 130 2.00 12.16 9.90
C GLU A 130 1.87 13.19 11.03
N LEU A 131 0.62 13.51 11.41
CA LEU A 131 0.31 14.49 12.45
C LEU A 131 0.32 13.91 13.88
N SER A 132 0.49 12.60 14.01
CA SER A 132 0.35 11.88 15.28
C SER A 132 1.67 11.24 15.68
N GLU A 133 2.16 11.60 16.85
CA GLU A 133 3.41 11.04 17.40
C GLU A 133 3.23 9.60 17.88
N ASP A 134 2.03 9.26 18.34
CA ASP A 134 1.69 7.95 18.88
C ASP A 134 0.24 7.54 18.58
N ARG A 135 -0.11 6.32 18.99
CA ARG A 135 -1.45 5.74 18.81
C ARG A 135 -2.55 6.50 19.55
N ALA A 136 -2.26 7.14 20.68
CA ALA A 136 -3.27 7.87 21.44
C ALA A 136 -3.60 9.20 20.77
N GLN A 137 -2.59 9.91 20.28
CA GLN A 137 -2.75 11.12 19.48
C GLN A 137 -3.45 10.81 18.15
N PHE A 138 -3.12 9.69 17.52
CA PHE A 138 -3.82 9.24 16.31
C PHE A 138 -5.33 9.09 16.54
N LEU A 139 -5.74 8.36 17.59
CA LEU A 139 -7.16 8.16 17.90
C LEU A 139 -7.85 9.46 18.36
N SER A 140 -7.15 10.31 19.10
CA SER A 140 -7.62 11.65 19.48
C SER A 140 -7.95 12.50 18.26
N ARG A 141 -7.08 12.50 17.24
CA ARG A 141 -7.31 13.23 16.00
C ARG A 141 -8.41 12.59 15.14
N LEU A 142 -8.40 11.26 15.01
CA LEU A 142 -9.38 10.52 14.22
C LEU A 142 -10.81 10.72 14.74
N PHE A 143 -11.00 10.58 16.06
CA PHE A 143 -12.33 10.70 16.67
C PHE A 143 -12.66 12.10 17.16
N SER A 144 -11.70 13.03 17.13
CA SER A 144 -11.83 14.38 17.68
C SER A 144 -12.31 14.38 19.13
N ARG A 145 -11.62 13.58 19.93
CA ARG A 145 -11.85 13.39 21.37
C ARG A 145 -10.54 13.61 22.10
N ARG A 146 -10.60 14.23 23.28
CA ARG A 146 -9.39 14.48 24.08
C ARG A 146 -8.72 13.16 24.45
N VAL A 147 -7.39 13.17 24.49
CA VAL A 147 -6.60 12.02 24.94
C VAL A 147 -7.01 11.67 26.38
N PRO A 148 -7.51 10.45 26.63
CA PRO A 148 -7.87 10.03 27.98
C PRO A 148 -6.65 10.02 28.91
N ALA A 149 -6.87 10.28 30.21
CA ALA A 149 -5.80 10.21 31.19
C ALA A 149 -5.14 8.82 31.22
N GLY A 150 -3.81 8.79 31.28
CA GLY A 150 -3.03 7.53 31.29
C GLY A 150 -3.09 6.73 29.99
N ALA A 151 -3.39 7.35 28.85
CA ALA A 151 -3.52 6.66 27.56
C ALA A 151 -2.27 5.87 27.11
N GLY A 152 -1.07 6.32 27.50
CA GLY A 152 0.20 5.68 27.09
C GLY A 152 0.30 4.21 27.48
N ASP A 153 -0.15 3.86 28.69
CA ASP A 153 0.01 2.54 29.30
C ASP A 153 -1.10 1.55 28.95
N LYS A 154 -2.18 2.01 28.30
CA LYS A 154 -3.36 1.18 28.00
C LYS A 154 -3.07 0.16 26.91
N SER A 155 -3.62 -1.06 27.01
CA SER A 155 -3.71 -1.95 25.85
C SER A 155 -4.55 -1.32 24.73
N THR A 156 -4.46 -1.84 23.51
CA THR A 156 -5.25 -1.32 22.38
C THR A 156 -6.76 -1.36 22.66
N ALA A 157 -7.25 -2.43 23.28
CA ALA A 157 -8.66 -2.57 23.63
C ALA A 157 -9.09 -1.55 24.70
N GLU A 158 -8.29 -1.34 25.74
CA GLU A 158 -8.57 -0.34 26.77
C GLU A 158 -8.52 1.08 26.22
N LEU A 159 -7.60 1.36 25.29
CA LEU A 159 -7.46 2.66 24.67
C LEU A 159 -8.68 2.98 23.79
N LEU A 160 -9.10 2.05 22.93
CA LEU A 160 -10.31 2.20 22.12
C LEU A 160 -11.56 2.34 23.00
N GLY A 161 -11.68 1.54 24.06
CA GLY A 161 -12.77 1.65 25.03
C GLY A 161 -12.82 3.02 25.71
N ALA A 162 -11.66 3.56 26.10
CA ALA A 162 -11.56 4.89 26.71
C ALA A 162 -11.96 6.01 25.74
N PHE A 163 -11.54 5.93 24.47
CA PHE A 163 -11.96 6.88 23.45
C PHE A 163 -13.46 6.77 23.13
N ASN A 164 -14.01 5.56 23.08
CA ASN A 164 -15.45 5.35 22.86
C ASN A 164 -16.31 5.97 23.98
N ALA A 165 -15.82 5.96 25.21
CA ALA A 165 -16.50 6.58 26.36
C ALA A 165 -16.28 8.10 26.48
N ALA A 166 -15.23 8.65 25.87
CA ALA A 166 -14.92 10.08 25.96
C ALA A 166 -15.93 10.94 25.19
N GLU A 167 -16.16 12.17 25.64
CA GLU A 167 -17.04 13.10 24.93
C GLU A 167 -16.42 13.59 23.62
N SER A 168 -17.26 13.74 22.60
CA SER A 168 -16.87 14.42 21.35
C SER A 168 -16.60 15.89 21.61
N ASP A 169 -15.52 16.43 21.03
CA ASP A 169 -15.11 17.83 21.17
C ASP A 169 -15.19 18.54 19.79
N PRO A 170 -16.24 19.34 19.53
CA PRO A 170 -16.43 20.02 18.25
C PRO A 170 -15.31 21.00 17.87
N ALA A 171 -14.64 21.58 18.88
CA ALA A 171 -13.50 22.46 18.65
C ALA A 171 -12.30 21.65 18.13
N LEU A 172 -12.05 20.48 18.73
CA LEU A 172 -11.06 19.54 18.19
C LEU A 172 -11.41 19.06 16.80
N GLN A 173 -12.69 18.78 16.50
CA GLN A 173 -13.10 18.38 15.16
C GLN A 173 -12.74 19.43 14.11
N THR A 174 -13.07 20.69 14.38
CA THR A 174 -12.75 21.81 13.49
C THR A 174 -11.23 21.97 13.33
N GLN A 175 -10.48 21.88 14.44
CA GLN A 175 -9.03 21.98 14.43
C GLN A 175 -8.36 20.84 13.65
N ASN A 176 -8.81 19.59 13.85
CA ASN A 176 -8.26 18.41 13.21
C ASN A 176 -8.55 18.41 11.71
N LEU A 177 -9.78 18.75 11.30
CA LEU A 177 -10.12 18.88 9.89
C LEU A 177 -9.23 19.93 9.20
N LYS A 178 -9.06 21.09 9.84
CA LYS A 178 -8.16 22.14 9.34
C LYS A 178 -6.72 21.61 9.21
N ALA A 179 -6.21 20.93 10.23
CA ALA A 179 -4.85 20.39 10.22
C ALA A 179 -4.63 19.32 9.13
N ILE A 180 -5.63 18.47 8.87
CA ILE A 180 -5.60 17.47 7.79
C ILE A 180 -5.50 18.18 6.43
N VAL A 181 -6.36 19.18 6.19
CA VAL A 181 -6.36 19.94 4.94
C VAL A 181 -5.04 20.69 4.75
N GLU A 182 -4.53 21.36 5.79
CA GLU A 182 -3.23 22.05 5.74
C GLU A 182 -2.08 21.07 5.47
N ARG A 183 -2.09 19.88 6.08
CA ARG A 183 -1.07 18.85 5.83
C ARG A 183 -1.10 18.35 4.38
N LEU A 184 -2.27 18.07 3.83
CA LEU A 184 -2.39 17.55 2.46
C LEU A 184 -2.18 18.64 1.39
N ARG A 185 -2.77 19.81 1.58
CA ARG A 185 -2.73 20.89 0.58
C ARG A 185 -1.49 21.76 0.72
N ASP A 186 -1.20 22.27 1.91
CA ASP A 186 -0.20 23.31 2.09
C ASP A 186 1.20 22.73 2.29
N TYR A 187 1.32 21.61 3.03
CA TYR A 187 2.60 20.93 3.23
C TYR A 187 2.96 20.02 2.04
N HIS A 188 2.02 19.21 1.54
CA HIS A 188 2.28 18.29 0.42
C HIS A 188 1.95 18.85 -0.98
N GLY A 189 1.23 19.96 -1.08
CA GLY A 189 0.89 20.55 -2.38
C GLY A 189 -0.20 19.81 -3.16
N PHE A 190 -0.98 18.92 -2.51
CA PHE A 190 -2.03 18.18 -3.21
C PHE A 190 -3.18 19.11 -3.60
N SER A 191 -3.55 19.07 -4.88
CA SER A 191 -4.60 19.93 -5.45
C SER A 191 -6.00 19.39 -5.11
N LEU A 192 -6.33 19.37 -3.82
CA LEU A 192 -7.67 19.02 -3.33
C LEU A 192 -8.67 20.08 -3.82
N THR A 193 -9.71 19.62 -4.52
CA THR A 193 -10.85 20.46 -4.91
C THR A 193 -11.93 20.39 -3.84
N ALA A 194 -12.63 21.50 -3.63
CA ALA A 194 -13.75 21.60 -2.70
C ALA A 194 -15.02 20.94 -3.26
#